data_AF-A0A126QUM2-F1
#
_entry.id   AF-A0A126QUM2-F1
#
_cell.length_a   1.000
_cell.length_b   1.000
_cell.length_c   1.000
_cell.angle_alpha   90.00
_cell.angle_beta   90.00
_cell.angle_gamma   90.00
#
_symmetry.space_group_name_H-M   'P 1'
#
loop_
_entity.id
_entity.type
_entity.pdbx_description
1 polymer ?
#
loop_
_entity_poly.entity_id
_entity_poly.type
_entity_poly.pdbx_seq_one_letter_code
_entity_poly.pdbx_strand_id
1 'polypeptide(L)'
;MIKELPLILSCSRVVISLILPFVEVFSGIFLALVAIAVLTDFLDGKTARIIGSTERYGPLLDSIADGFLVVSLLICILPNIALEDWMVCWIAALAVARVIAIAVGTYRFKQLAFLHSYLNKVTGAVVYVSPFLIVLIGVQITVVVACIIASVSTIEHFNYNINSTEYDPDTPFGFKRRASPTKRRFQ
;
A
#
# COMPACT_ATOMS: atom_id res chain seq x y z
N MET A 1 -18.45 7.52 -21.45
CA MET A 1 -17.02 7.29 -21.72
C MET A 1 -16.10 7.73 -20.58
N ILE A 2 -16.25 8.93 -19.99
CA ILE A 2 -15.36 9.42 -18.89
C ILE A 2 -15.54 8.63 -17.57
N LYS A 3 -16.70 8.02 -17.32
CA LYS A 3 -16.98 7.26 -16.09
C LYS A 3 -16.23 5.91 -16.00
N GLU A 4 -15.82 5.33 -17.12
CA GLU A 4 -15.18 4.00 -17.14
C GLU A 4 -13.66 4.04 -17.13
N LEU A 5 -13.05 5.22 -17.16
CA LEU A 5 -11.59 5.38 -17.11
C LEU A 5 -10.94 4.63 -15.93
N PRO A 6 -11.45 4.77 -14.69
CA PRO A 6 -10.85 4.11 -13.53
C PRO A 6 -10.96 2.58 -13.59
N LEU A 7 -12.02 2.07 -14.21
CA LEU A 7 -12.22 0.64 -14.38
C LEU A 7 -11.19 0.06 -15.35
N ILE A 8 -10.97 0.73 -16.48
CA ILE A 8 -10.01 0.30 -17.50
C ILE A 8 -8.57 0.32 -16.96
N LEU A 9 -8.24 1.32 -16.16
CA LEU A 9 -6.92 1.49 -15.53
C LEU A 9 -6.69 0.51 -14.36
N SER A 10 -7.74 0.14 -13.62
CA SER A 10 -7.68 -0.97 -12.65
C SER A 10 -7.50 -2.32 -13.35
N CYS A 11 -8.24 -2.56 -14.45
CA CYS A 11 -8.09 -3.79 -15.25
C CYS A 11 -6.71 -3.91 -15.88
N SER A 12 -6.12 -2.81 -16.37
CA SER A 12 -4.77 -2.85 -16.95
C SER A 12 -3.73 -3.26 -15.90
N ARG A 13 -3.85 -2.79 -14.65
CA ARG A 13 -2.98 -3.20 -13.54
C ARG A 13 -3.11 -4.69 -13.21
N VAL A 14 -4.32 -5.24 -13.21
CA VAL A 14 -4.53 -6.68 -13.03
C VAL A 14 -3.91 -7.48 -14.18
N VAL A 15 -4.05 -7.03 -15.42
CA VAL A 15 -3.42 -7.69 -16.57
C VAL A 15 -1.89 -7.63 -16.45
N ILE A 16 -1.33 -6.47 -16.09
CA ILE A 16 0.11 -6.31 -15.88
C ILE A 16 0.61 -7.22 -14.75
N SER A 17 -0.11 -7.30 -13.62
CA SER A 17 0.28 -8.17 -12.51
C SER A 17 0.25 -9.66 -12.87
N LEU A 18 -0.63 -10.08 -13.77
CA LEU A 18 -0.63 -11.44 -14.29
C LEU A 18 0.51 -11.72 -15.28
N ILE A 19 0.98 -10.69 -16.01
CA ILE A 19 2.07 -10.83 -16.99
C ILE A 19 3.45 -10.79 -16.33
N LEU A 20 3.61 -10.01 -15.26
CA LEU A 20 4.91 -9.80 -14.58
C LEU A 20 5.68 -11.10 -14.23
N PRO A 21 5.05 -12.16 -13.70
CA PRO A 21 5.76 -13.42 -13.38
C PRO A 21 6.33 -14.15 -14.60
N PHE A 22 5.85 -13.85 -15.81
CA PHE A 22 6.32 -14.46 -17.05
C PHE A 22 7.43 -13.64 -17.73
N VAL A 23 7.76 -12.46 -17.19
CA VAL A 23 8.81 -11.59 -17.72
C VAL A 23 10.07 -11.74 -16.88
N GLU A 24 11.24 -11.69 -17.52
CA GLU A 24 12.52 -11.71 -16.82
C GLU A 24 12.64 -10.54 -15.84
N VAL A 25 12.88 -10.86 -14.57
CA VAL A 25 12.94 -9.88 -13.47
C VAL A 25 14.13 -8.94 -13.69
N PHE A 26 13.93 -7.64 -13.44
CA PHE A 26 14.90 -6.57 -13.71
C PHE A 26 15.23 -6.31 -15.19
N SER A 27 14.58 -6.99 -16.14
CA SER A 27 14.68 -6.63 -17.55
C SER A 27 14.10 -5.24 -17.84
N GLY A 28 14.51 -4.62 -18.95
CA GLY A 28 13.94 -3.34 -19.38
C GLY A 28 12.42 -3.40 -19.60
N ILE A 29 11.90 -4.55 -20.05
CA ILE A 29 10.46 -4.78 -20.23
C ILE A 29 9.75 -4.86 -18.88
N PHE A 30 10.33 -5.58 -17.91
CA PHE A 30 9.81 -5.65 -16.55
C PHE A 30 9.68 -4.25 -15.93
N LEU A 31 10.76 -3.46 -16.00
CA LEU A 31 10.76 -2.09 -15.48
C LEU A 31 9.75 -1.20 -16.22
N ALA A 32 9.62 -1.32 -17.54
CA ALA A 32 8.63 -0.55 -18.30
C ALA A 32 7.18 -0.89 -17.89
N LEU A 33 6.86 -2.18 -17.71
CA LEU A 33 5.53 -2.62 -17.25
C LEU A 33 5.21 -2.09 -15.86
N VAL A 34 6.17 -2.16 -14.94
CA VAL A 34 6.00 -1.60 -13.59
C VAL A 34 5.85 -0.08 -13.65
N ALA A 35 6.65 0.62 -14.46
CA ALA A 35 6.53 2.07 -14.63
C ALA A 35 5.13 2.46 -15.10
N ILE A 36 4.61 1.75 -16.11
CA ILE A 36 3.26 1.99 -16.64
C ILE A 36 2.21 1.75 -15.55
N ALA A 37 2.32 0.67 -14.77
CA ALA A 37 1.39 0.36 -13.69
C ALA A 37 1.39 1.45 -12.59
N VAL A 38 2.57 1.91 -12.17
CA VAL A 38 2.72 2.95 -11.13
C VAL A 38 2.23 4.32 -11.62
N LEU A 39 2.53 4.68 -12.86
CA LEU A 39 2.03 5.92 -13.47
C LEU A 39 0.50 5.88 -13.60
N THR A 40 -0.04 4.73 -13.98
CA THR A 40 -1.48 4.52 -14.13
C THR A 40 -2.21 4.71 -12.80
N ASP A 41 -1.70 4.11 -11.71
CA ASP A 41 -2.26 4.27 -10.36
C ASP A 41 -2.26 5.74 -9.90
N PHE A 42 -1.13 6.44 -10.08
CA PHE A 42 -1.01 7.83 -9.65
C PHE A 42 -1.96 8.77 -10.41
N LEU A 43 -2.20 8.49 -11.70
CA LEU A 43 -3.15 9.23 -12.52
C LEU A 43 -4.60 8.94 -12.12
N ASP A 44 -4.93 7.70 -11.77
CA ASP A 44 -6.26 7.29 -11.32
C ASP A 44 -6.62 7.94 -9.97
N GLY A 45 -5.70 7.93 -9.01
CA GLY A 45 -5.92 8.50 -7.68
C GLY A 45 -6.21 10.01 -7.69
N LYS A 46 -5.67 10.75 -8.68
CA LYS A 46 -5.99 12.18 -8.89
C LYS A 46 -7.31 12.37 -9.62
N THR A 47 -7.60 11.54 -10.60
CA THR A 47 -8.79 11.65 -11.45
C THR A 47 -10.07 11.30 -10.67
N ALA A 48 -10.02 10.27 -9.80
CA ALA A 48 -11.12 9.89 -8.93
C ALA A 48 -11.52 11.00 -7.94
N ARG A 49 -10.54 11.79 -7.44
CA ARG A 49 -10.79 12.93 -6.54
C ARG A 49 -11.46 14.11 -7.23
N ILE A 50 -11.21 14.32 -8.52
CA ILE A 50 -11.72 15.46 -9.28
C ILE A 50 -13.13 15.18 -9.81
N ILE A 51 -13.43 13.92 -10.18
CA ILE A 51 -14.66 13.58 -10.90
C ILE A 51 -15.84 13.27 -9.97
N GLY A 52 -15.62 13.06 -8.67
CA GLY A 52 -16.72 12.84 -7.71
C GLY A 52 -17.64 11.66 -8.10
N SER A 53 -17.14 10.72 -8.93
CA SER A 53 -17.93 9.60 -9.40
C SER A 53 -18.06 8.56 -8.30
N THR A 54 -19.24 8.60 -7.69
CA THR A 54 -19.78 7.78 -6.61
C THR A 54 -20.18 6.39 -7.06
N GLU A 55 -19.39 5.71 -7.90
CA GLU A 55 -19.61 4.29 -8.14
C GLU A 55 -18.92 3.48 -7.04
N ARG A 56 -19.74 2.91 -6.16
CA ARG A 56 -19.34 2.17 -4.95
C ARG A 56 -18.36 1.01 -5.22
N TYR A 57 -18.28 0.53 -6.47
CA TYR A 57 -17.48 -0.62 -6.89
C TYR A 57 -16.07 -0.25 -7.38
N GLY A 58 -15.86 0.96 -7.90
CA GLY A 58 -14.57 1.39 -8.44
C GLY A 58 -13.44 1.38 -7.39
N PRO A 59 -13.61 2.02 -6.22
CA PRO A 59 -12.59 2.05 -5.18
C PRO A 59 -12.23 0.68 -4.61
N LEU A 60 -13.20 -0.26 -4.59
CA LEU A 60 -12.95 -1.62 -4.13
C LEU A 60 -12.09 -2.39 -5.13
N LEU A 61 -12.39 -2.27 -6.44
CA LEU A 61 -11.62 -2.92 -7.48
C LEU A 61 -10.20 -2.35 -7.58
N ASP A 62 -10.05 -1.04 -7.42
CA ASP A 62 -8.77 -0.34 -7.35
C ASP A 62 -7.87 -0.90 -6.23
N SER A 63 -8.44 -1.00 -5.02
CA SER A 63 -7.73 -1.60 -3.87
C SER A 63 -7.35 -3.07 -4.09
N ILE A 64 -8.21 -3.84 -4.78
CA ILE A 64 -7.92 -5.23 -5.14
C ILE A 64 -6.79 -5.29 -6.17
N ALA A 65 -6.86 -4.47 -7.23
CA ALA A 65 -5.86 -4.41 -8.29
C ALA A 65 -4.48 -4.04 -7.75
N ASP A 66 -4.42 -3.07 -6.84
CA ASP A 66 -3.19 -2.69 -6.12
C ASP A 66 -2.64 -3.86 -5.30
N GLY A 67 -3.51 -4.55 -4.56
CA GLY A 67 -3.13 -5.74 -3.81
C GLY A 67 -2.49 -6.81 -4.71
N PHE A 68 -3.11 -7.11 -5.85
CA PHE A 68 -2.57 -8.06 -6.84
C PHE A 68 -1.22 -7.61 -7.40
N LEU A 69 -1.05 -6.32 -7.72
CA LEU A 69 0.19 -5.79 -8.24
C LEU A 69 1.33 -5.89 -7.22
N VAL A 70 1.07 -5.50 -5.96
CA VAL A 70 2.06 -5.62 -4.87
C VAL A 70 2.44 -7.09 -4.63
N VAL A 71 1.46 -7.99 -4.58
CA VAL A 71 1.71 -9.43 -4.38
C VAL A 71 2.53 -9.99 -5.54
N SER A 72 2.18 -9.64 -6.79
CA SER A 72 2.95 -10.06 -7.96
C SER A 72 4.39 -9.56 -7.91
N LEU A 73 4.61 -8.29 -7.55
CA LEU A 73 5.95 -7.73 -7.41
C LEU A 73 6.77 -8.47 -6.35
N LEU A 74 6.18 -8.76 -5.19
CA LEU A 74 6.84 -9.52 -4.14
C LEU A 74 7.20 -10.93 -4.61
N ILE A 75 6.28 -11.64 -5.26
CA ILE A 75 6.53 -13.00 -5.77
C ILE A 75 7.63 -13.01 -6.84
N CYS A 76 7.71 -11.98 -7.68
CA CYS A 76 8.75 -11.88 -8.70
C CYS A 76 10.11 -11.50 -8.11
N ILE A 77 10.14 -10.50 -7.22
CA ILE A 77 11.40 -9.91 -6.74
C ILE A 77 12.04 -10.76 -5.65
N LEU A 78 11.25 -11.19 -4.65
CA LEU A 78 11.77 -11.85 -3.44
C LEU A 78 12.61 -13.12 -3.72
N PRO A 79 12.26 -14.01 -4.67
CA PRO A 79 13.11 -15.16 -4.99
C PRO A 79 14.31 -14.81 -5.90
N ASN A 80 14.28 -13.66 -6.58
CA ASN A 80 15.34 -13.23 -7.50
C ASN A 80 16.35 -12.28 -6.85
N ILE A 81 16.20 -11.97 -5.56
CA ILE A 81 17.15 -11.16 -4.79
C ILE A 81 17.86 -12.03 -3.75
N ALA A 82 19.18 -11.87 -3.64
CA ALA A 82 19.94 -12.46 -2.55
C ALA A 82 19.74 -11.59 -1.29
N LEU A 83 18.91 -12.07 -0.37
CA LEU A 83 18.72 -11.46 0.94
C LEU A 83 19.63 -12.14 1.96
N GLU A 84 20.25 -11.34 2.81
CA GLU A 84 20.95 -11.86 3.98
C GLU A 84 19.94 -12.30 5.05
N ASP A 85 20.28 -13.33 5.83
CA ASP A 85 19.37 -13.94 6.81
C ASP A 85 18.78 -12.93 7.80
N TRP A 86 19.57 -11.92 8.21
CA TRP A 86 19.08 -10.87 9.12
C TRP A 86 18.03 -9.96 8.46
N MET A 87 18.10 -9.75 7.15
CA MET A 87 17.13 -8.96 6.39
C MET A 87 15.81 -9.71 6.27
N VAL A 88 15.88 -11.03 6.02
CA VAL A 88 14.71 -11.91 6.01
C VAL A 88 14.03 -11.92 7.37
N CYS A 89 14.81 -12.07 8.45
CA CYS A 89 14.30 -11.99 9.82
C CYS A 89 13.62 -10.64 10.12
N TRP A 90 14.20 -9.53 9.64
CA TRP A 90 13.62 -8.20 9.85
C TRP A 90 12.30 -8.03 9.09
N ILE A 91 12.25 -8.41 7.81
CA ILE A 91 11.02 -8.38 7.00
C ILE A 91 9.95 -9.27 7.64
N ALA A 92 10.30 -10.48 8.07
CA ALA A 92 9.39 -11.42 8.72
C ALA A 92 8.85 -10.84 10.04
N ALA A 93 9.69 -10.26 10.88
CA ALA A 93 9.28 -9.61 12.12
C ALA A 93 8.31 -8.45 11.87
N LEU A 94 8.58 -7.62 10.84
CA LEU A 94 7.69 -6.53 10.43
C LEU A 94 6.36 -7.04 9.90
N ALA A 95 6.36 -8.11 9.10
CA ALA A 95 5.15 -8.72 8.59
C ALA A 95 4.28 -9.25 9.73
N VAL A 96 4.87 -9.97 10.70
CA VAL A 96 4.15 -10.45 11.89
C VAL A 96 3.61 -9.30 12.71
N ALA A 97 4.40 -8.26 12.97
CA ALA A 97 3.97 -7.08 13.71
C ALA A 97 2.78 -6.37 13.03
N ARG A 98 2.81 -6.26 11.69
CA ARG A 98 1.69 -5.74 10.88
C ARG A 98 0.44 -6.59 11.01
N VAL A 99 0.55 -7.92 10.89
CA VAL A 99 -0.58 -8.84 11.02
C VAL A 99 -1.20 -8.73 12.41
N ILE A 100 -0.40 -8.66 13.47
CA ILE A 100 -0.88 -8.47 14.84
C ILE A 100 -1.58 -7.11 14.97
N ALA A 101 -1.00 -6.03 14.43
CA ALA A 101 -1.60 -4.70 14.51
C ALA A 101 -2.97 -4.63 13.79
N ILE A 102 -3.10 -5.30 12.64
CA ILE A 102 -4.38 -5.43 11.91
C ILE A 102 -5.36 -6.31 12.70
N ALA A 103 -4.92 -7.44 13.24
CA ALA A 103 -5.75 -8.34 14.06
C ALA A 103 -6.31 -7.64 15.31
N VAL A 104 -5.48 -6.87 16.03
CA VAL A 104 -5.91 -6.09 17.20
C VAL A 104 -6.90 -5.00 16.80
N GLY A 105 -6.65 -4.29 15.70
CA GLY A 105 -7.56 -3.26 15.18
C GLY A 105 -8.91 -3.84 14.75
N THR A 106 -8.90 -4.95 14.01
CA THR A 106 -10.13 -5.62 13.57
C THR A 106 -10.96 -6.17 14.74
N TYR A 107 -10.31 -6.73 15.75
CA TYR A 107 -10.97 -7.21 16.97
C TYR A 107 -11.60 -6.05 17.77
N ARG A 108 -10.89 -4.92 17.89
CA ARG A 108 -11.33 -3.76 18.67
C ARG A 108 -12.45 -2.97 17.98
N PHE A 109 -12.40 -2.79 16.67
CA PHE A 109 -13.32 -1.94 15.92
C PHE A 109 -14.44 -2.70 15.20
N LYS A 110 -14.44 -4.05 15.25
CA LYS A 110 -15.44 -4.95 14.62
C LYS A 110 -15.70 -4.68 13.13
N GLN A 111 -14.81 -3.95 12.48
CA GLN A 111 -14.74 -3.73 11.04
C GLN A 111 -13.34 -4.14 10.60
N LEU A 112 -13.18 -4.55 9.35
CA LEU A 112 -11.85 -4.77 8.78
C LEU A 112 -11.10 -3.44 8.84
N ALA A 113 -10.32 -3.26 9.89
CA ALA A 113 -9.42 -2.14 10.09
C ALA A 113 -8.25 -2.29 9.12
N PHE A 114 -8.53 -2.25 7.82
CA PHE A 114 -7.58 -1.81 6.81
C PHE A 114 -7.32 -0.33 7.12
N LEU A 115 -6.52 -0.09 8.15
CA LEU A 115 -6.07 1.23 8.49
C LEU A 115 -5.22 1.71 7.32
N HIS A 116 -5.83 2.46 6.41
CA HIS A 116 -5.17 3.15 5.32
C HIS A 116 -4.45 4.40 5.85
N SER A 117 -3.74 4.23 6.98
CA SER A 117 -2.87 5.25 7.53
C SER A 117 -1.91 5.71 6.43
N TYR A 118 -1.66 7.01 6.38
CA TYR A 118 -0.82 7.66 5.38
C TYR A 118 0.54 6.95 5.19
N LEU A 119 1.13 6.41 6.27
CA LEU A 119 2.38 5.65 6.18
C LEU A 119 2.27 4.29 5.49
N ASN A 120 1.10 3.66 5.49
CA ASN A 120 0.89 2.42 4.76
C ASN A 120 0.86 2.68 3.24
N LYS A 121 0.29 3.83 2.82
CA LYS A 121 0.40 4.30 1.43
C LYS A 121 1.85 4.59 1.05
N VAL A 122 2.61 5.23 1.94
CA VAL A 122 4.05 5.47 1.72
C VAL A 122 4.81 4.13 1.61
N THR A 123 4.52 3.16 2.46
CA THR A 123 5.15 1.83 2.41
C THR A 123 4.83 1.12 1.08
N GLY A 124 3.58 1.15 0.62
CA GLY A 124 3.19 0.61 -0.69
C GLY A 124 3.89 1.32 -1.85
N ALA A 125 3.99 2.65 -1.81
CA ALA A 125 4.72 3.43 -2.82
C ALA A 125 6.20 3.06 -2.87
N VAL A 126 6.83 2.82 -1.72
CA VAL A 126 8.23 2.34 -1.66
C VAL A 126 8.37 0.97 -2.32
N VAL A 127 7.42 0.05 -2.08
CA VAL A 127 7.42 -1.27 -2.75
C VAL A 127 7.24 -1.13 -4.26
N TYR A 128 6.39 -0.22 -4.72
CA TYR A 128 6.20 0.04 -6.15
C TYR A 128 7.45 0.58 -6.84
N VAL A 129 8.21 1.44 -6.18
CA VAL A 129 9.44 2.02 -6.73
C VAL A 129 10.66 1.11 -6.48
N SER A 130 10.54 0.11 -5.61
CA SER A 130 11.62 -0.81 -5.25
C SER A 130 12.34 -1.48 -6.43
N PRO A 131 11.70 -1.88 -7.54
CA PRO A 131 12.43 -2.54 -8.63
C PRO A 131 13.42 -1.60 -9.32
N PHE A 132 13.08 -0.32 -9.41
CA PHE A 132 13.96 0.71 -9.96
C PHE A 132 15.12 1.00 -9.01
N LEU A 133 14.85 1.08 -7.70
CA LEU A 133 15.88 1.30 -6.69
C LEU A 133 16.87 0.12 -6.66
N ILE A 134 16.38 -1.11 -6.74
CA ILE A 134 17.25 -2.30 -6.76
C ILE A 134 18.25 -2.23 -7.93
N VAL A 135 17.81 -1.80 -9.11
CA VAL A 135 18.67 -1.68 -10.30
C VAL A 135 19.65 -0.49 -10.18
N LEU A 136 19.24 0.61 -9.56
CA LEU A 136 20.05 1.84 -9.47
C LEU A 136 21.08 1.84 -8.33
N ILE A 137 20.67 1.40 -7.14
CA ILE A 137 21.46 1.51 -5.90
C ILE A 137 21.75 0.16 -5.24
N GLY A 138 21.21 -0.94 -5.78
CA GLY A 138 21.41 -2.30 -5.28
C GLY A 138 20.37 -2.78 -4.27
N VAL A 139 20.32 -4.10 -4.09
CA VAL A 139 19.35 -4.80 -3.23
C VAL A 139 19.47 -4.38 -1.76
N GLN A 140 20.69 -4.40 -1.21
CA GLN A 140 20.93 -4.17 0.22
C GLN A 140 20.40 -2.81 0.68
N ILE A 141 20.79 -1.73 -0.01
CA ILE A 141 20.38 -0.36 0.36
C ILE A 141 18.87 -0.22 0.23
N THR A 142 18.29 -0.71 -0.87
CA THR A 142 16.84 -0.61 -1.11
C THR A 142 16.02 -1.28 -0.01
N VAL A 143 16.39 -2.51 0.36
CA VAL A 143 15.67 -3.26 1.38
C VAL A 143 15.85 -2.64 2.76
N VAL A 144 17.04 -2.15 3.11
CA VAL A 144 17.27 -1.46 4.40
C VAL A 144 16.41 -0.20 4.50
N VAL A 145 16.38 0.63 3.46
CA VAL A 145 15.54 1.83 3.41
C VAL A 145 14.07 1.46 3.54
N ALA A 146 13.60 0.44 2.81
CA ALA A 146 12.24 -0.05 2.90
C ALA A 146 11.88 -0.55 4.31
N CYS A 147 12.77 -1.31 4.95
CA CYS A 147 12.59 -1.81 6.31
C CYS A 147 12.54 -0.70 7.36
N ILE A 148 13.36 0.35 7.22
CA ILE A 148 13.32 1.51 8.12
C ILE A 148 11.95 2.20 8.01
N ILE A 149 11.49 2.48 6.78
CA ILE A 149 10.18 3.13 6.53
C ILE A 149 9.04 2.25 7.07
N ALA A 150 9.09 0.94 6.82
CA ALA A 150 8.09 -0.01 7.29
C ALA A 150 8.07 -0.14 8.82
N SER A 151 9.23 -0.04 9.48
CA SER A 151 9.34 -0.02 10.94
C SER A 151 8.64 1.21 11.52
N VAL A 152 8.93 2.40 10.99
CA VAL A 152 8.26 3.65 11.39
C VAL A 152 6.75 3.54 11.17
N SER A 153 6.33 2.99 10.03
CA SER A 153 4.92 2.75 9.73
C SER A 153 4.21 1.85 10.73
N THR A 154 4.88 0.79 11.16
CA THR A 154 4.31 -0.18 12.10
C THR A 154 4.19 0.42 13.51
N ILE A 155 5.17 1.22 13.93
CA ILE A 155 5.13 1.94 15.21
C ILE A 155 3.95 2.91 15.24
N GLU A 156 3.69 3.65 14.16
CA GLU A 156 2.53 4.54 14.09
C GLU A 156 1.20 3.78 14.17
N HIS A 157 1.08 2.68 13.45
CA HIS A 157 -0.14 1.87 13.48
C HIS A 157 -0.41 1.30 14.87
N PHE A 158 0.64 0.89 15.59
CA PHE A 158 0.51 0.41 16.96
C PHE A 158 0.10 1.53 17.92
N ASN A 159 0.71 2.72 17.78
CA ASN A 159 0.38 3.89 18.58
C ASN A 159 -1.08 4.36 18.35
N TYR A 160 -1.55 4.31 17.10
CA TYR A 160 -2.94 4.59 16.76
C TYR A 160 -3.92 3.60 17.43
N ASN A 161 -3.61 2.30 17.40
CA ASN A 161 -4.46 1.27 18.02
C ASN A 161 -4.63 1.46 19.54
N ILE A 162 -3.62 2.00 20.23
CA ILE A 162 -3.67 2.25 21.67
C ILE A 162 -4.46 3.52 22.00
N ASN A 163 -4.25 4.60 21.24
CA ASN A 163 -4.73 5.93 21.61
C ASN A 163 -6.07 6.34 20.96
N SER A 164 -6.52 5.65 19.92
CA SER A 164 -7.75 6.02 19.20
C SER A 164 -8.99 5.35 19.80
N THR A 165 -9.99 6.17 20.15
CA THR A 165 -11.32 5.73 20.60
C THR A 165 -12.33 5.60 19.46
N GLU A 166 -12.05 6.18 18.29
CA GLU A 166 -12.86 6.09 17.06
C GLU A 166 -11.99 5.70 15.86
N TYR A 167 -12.58 4.95 14.93
CA TYR A 167 -11.94 4.46 13.70
C TYR A 167 -12.01 5.54 12.60
N ASP A 168 -10.87 6.05 12.17
CA ASP A 168 -10.74 6.98 11.03
C ASP A 168 -9.69 6.43 10.04
N PRO A 169 -10.12 5.96 8.85
CA PRO A 169 -9.21 5.38 7.85
C PRO A 169 -8.29 6.42 7.18
N ASP A 170 -8.55 7.72 7.28
CA ASP A 170 -7.76 8.80 6.65
C ASP A 170 -7.01 9.65 7.70
N THR A 171 -6.29 9.01 8.61
CA THR A 171 -5.49 9.73 9.60
C THR A 171 -4.20 10.29 8.99
N PRO A 172 -3.99 11.63 9.03
CA PRO A 172 -2.73 12.22 8.61
C PRO A 172 -1.61 11.86 9.60
N PHE A 173 -0.38 11.77 9.08
CA PHE A 173 0.84 11.59 9.86
C PHE A 173 0.91 12.59 11.03
N GLY A 174 1.18 12.11 12.25
CA GLY A 174 1.36 12.97 13.42
C GLY A 174 0.10 13.45 14.16
N PHE A 175 -1.02 12.70 14.11
CA PHE A 175 -2.13 12.80 15.07
C PHE A 175 -2.63 14.24 15.39
N LYS A 176 -3.22 14.92 14.40
CA LYS A 176 -4.12 16.04 14.74
C LYS A 176 -5.38 15.45 15.37
N ARG A 177 -5.50 15.54 16.70
CA ARG A 177 -6.79 15.42 17.42
C ARG A 177 -7.84 16.25 16.66
N ARG A 178 -8.71 15.61 15.87
CA ARG A 178 -10.01 16.25 15.61
C ARG A 178 -10.75 16.16 16.94
N ALA A 179 -10.89 17.32 17.59
CA ALA A 179 -11.77 17.44 18.74
C ALA A 179 -13.11 16.82 18.35
N SER A 180 -13.55 15.86 19.15
CA SER A 180 -14.90 15.29 19.11
C SER A 180 -15.91 16.40 18.78
N PRO A 181 -16.80 16.24 17.80
CA PRO A 181 -17.94 17.14 17.69
C PRO A 181 -18.73 16.97 18.99
N THR A 182 -18.61 17.99 19.82
CA THR A 182 -19.28 18.12 21.10
C THR A 182 -20.73 17.72 20.91
N LYS A 183 -21.18 16.73 21.69
CA LYS A 183 -22.60 16.48 21.94
C LYS A 183 -23.27 17.81 22.32
N ARG A 184 -23.96 18.45 21.38
CA ARG A 184 -25.13 19.30 21.64
C ARG A 184 -26.26 18.63 20.86
N ARG A 185 -26.86 17.56 21.43
CA ARG A 185 -28.06 17.61 22.28
C ARG A 185 -29.11 18.55 21.68
N PHE A 186 -30.12 17.92 21.08
CA PHE A 186 -31.52 18.34 21.00
C PHE A 186 -31.83 19.69 21.65
N GLN A 187 -32.29 20.64 20.83
CA GLN A 187 -33.54 21.38 21.02
C GLN A 187 -33.94 22.02 19.68
#